data_AF-A0A924U7L1-F1
#
_entry.id   AF-A0A924U7L1-F1
#
_cell.length_a   1.000
_cell.length_b   1.000
_cell.length_c   1.000
_cell.angle_alpha   90.00
_cell.angle_beta   90.00
_cell.angle_gamma   90.00
#
_symmetry.space_group_name_H-M   'P 1'
#
loop_
_entity.id
_entity.type
_entity.pdbx_description
1 polymer ?
#
loop_
_entity_poly.entity_id
_entity_poly.type
_entity_poly.pdbx_seq_one_letter_code
_entity_poly.pdbx_strand_id
1 'polypeptide(L)'
;ATLHAHGITDIQTSAQAAEALRPIAGPFAFAVFAVGIIGTGLLALPVLAGSSAYALGEMFGWHVGLARKPRKAKAFYVAIAVATLVGVALNFSPIDPIKALFWSAVINGLVAVPIMATMMHLSSHRAAMGDFKLYAGLKIMGWVATLVMAAAAVGLFATWGG
;
A
#
# COMPACT_ATOMS: atom_id res chain seq x y z
N ALA A 1 10.79 -26.38 -4.24
CA ALA A 1 11.98 -25.78 -4.89
C ALA A 1 11.94 -26.08 -6.39
N THR A 2 11.03 -25.43 -7.13
CA THR A 2 10.73 -25.78 -8.53
C THR A 2 10.41 -24.55 -9.40
N LEU A 3 10.82 -23.35 -8.98
CA LEU A 3 10.71 -22.13 -9.82
C LEU A 3 12.03 -21.76 -10.54
N HIS A 4 13.15 -22.40 -10.20
CA HIS A 4 14.46 -22.15 -10.84
C HIS A 4 14.76 -23.06 -12.05
N ALA A 5 13.88 -24.02 -12.39
CA ALA A 5 14.16 -25.02 -13.41
C ALA A 5 13.79 -24.60 -14.86
N HIS A 6 13.17 -23.43 -15.07
CA HIS A 6 12.64 -23.06 -16.39
C HIS A 6 13.12 -21.73 -16.98
N GLY A 7 14.11 -21.04 -16.38
CA GLY A 7 14.77 -19.91 -17.06
C GLY A 7 13.87 -18.72 -17.41
N ILE A 8 12.68 -18.61 -16.79
CA ILE A 8 11.81 -17.45 -16.94
C ILE A 8 12.15 -16.48 -15.81
N THR A 9 13.03 -15.53 -16.10
CA THR A 9 13.45 -14.46 -15.18
C THR A 9 12.50 -13.26 -15.18
N ASP A 10 11.36 -13.36 -15.86
CA ASP A 10 10.50 -12.20 -16.16
C ASP A 10 9.01 -12.57 -16.02
N ILE A 11 8.48 -12.47 -14.80
CA ILE A 11 7.04 -12.59 -14.53
C ILE A 11 6.46 -11.18 -14.71
N GLN A 12 6.06 -10.85 -15.94
CA GLN A 12 5.57 -9.51 -16.31
C GLN A 12 4.05 -9.35 -16.21
N THR A 13 3.27 -10.40 -15.96
CA THR A 13 1.79 -10.27 -15.91
C THR A 13 1.11 -11.08 -14.81
N SER A 14 0.00 -10.56 -14.27
CA SER A 14 -0.82 -11.21 -13.23
C SER A 14 -1.36 -12.57 -13.69
N ALA A 15 -1.55 -12.74 -15.00
CA ALA A 15 -1.96 -13.99 -15.63
C ALA A 15 -0.88 -15.09 -15.48
N GLN A 16 0.41 -14.75 -15.64
CA GLN A 16 1.52 -15.70 -15.44
C GLN A 16 1.68 -16.12 -13.98
N ALA A 17 1.43 -15.21 -13.03
CA ALA A 17 1.43 -15.54 -11.60
C ALA A 17 0.29 -16.53 -11.24
N ALA A 18 -0.90 -16.36 -11.83
CA ALA A 18 -2.00 -17.30 -11.67
C ALA A 18 -1.73 -18.65 -12.36
N GLU A 19 -1.03 -18.63 -13.50
CA GLU A 19 -0.64 -19.85 -14.22
C GLU A 19 0.43 -20.66 -13.46
N ALA A 20 1.34 -20.00 -12.76
CA ALA A 20 2.30 -20.65 -11.86
C ALA A 20 1.65 -21.39 -10.68
N LEU A 21 0.39 -21.07 -10.34
CA LEU A 21 -0.40 -21.75 -9.29
C LEU A 21 -1.23 -22.94 -9.81
N ARG A 22 -1.32 -23.16 -11.13
CA ARG A 22 -2.02 -24.32 -11.73
C ARG A 22 -1.65 -25.69 -11.14
N PRO A 23 -0.36 -26.03 -10.90
CA PRO A 23 0.00 -27.36 -10.42
C PRO A 23 -0.43 -27.65 -8.96
N ILE A 24 -0.83 -26.62 -8.18
CA ILE A 24 -1.20 -26.78 -6.76
C ILE A 24 -2.73 -26.71 -6.56
N ALA A 25 -3.45 -25.87 -7.31
CA ALA A 25 -4.88 -25.61 -7.08
C ALA A 25 -5.80 -25.96 -8.27
N GLY A 26 -5.28 -26.55 -9.35
CA GLY A 26 -6.08 -27.01 -10.49
C GLY A 26 -6.80 -25.87 -11.24
N PRO A 27 -7.87 -26.14 -12.01
CA PRO A 27 -8.61 -25.13 -12.77
C PRO A 27 -9.29 -24.05 -11.90
N PHE A 28 -9.43 -24.28 -10.58
CA PHE A 28 -10.00 -23.32 -9.63
C PHE A 28 -8.98 -22.31 -9.07
N ALA A 29 -7.68 -22.54 -9.27
CA ALA A 29 -6.61 -21.62 -8.85
C ALA A 29 -6.85 -20.19 -9.34
N PHE A 30 -7.22 -20.06 -10.62
CA PHE A 30 -7.52 -18.77 -11.25
C PHE A 30 -8.74 -18.09 -10.62
N ALA A 31 -9.81 -18.84 -10.34
CA ALA A 31 -11.03 -18.30 -9.74
C ALA A 31 -10.77 -17.79 -8.31
N VAL A 32 -10.05 -18.57 -7.49
CA VAL A 32 -9.71 -18.17 -6.12
C VAL A 32 -8.77 -16.95 -6.12
N PHE A 33 -7.80 -16.92 -7.03
CA PHE A 33 -6.89 -15.79 -7.17
C PHE A 33 -7.61 -14.51 -7.62
N ALA A 34 -8.50 -14.61 -8.62
CA ALA A 34 -9.31 -13.49 -9.09
C ALA A 34 -10.22 -12.94 -7.98
N VAL A 35 -10.90 -13.83 -7.24
CA VAL A 35 -11.72 -13.43 -6.08
C VAL A 35 -10.88 -12.75 -5.00
N GLY A 36 -9.66 -13.23 -4.75
CA GLY A 36 -8.72 -12.62 -3.80
C GLY A 36 -8.31 -11.20 -4.21
N ILE A 37 -7.92 -10.99 -5.48
CA ILE A 37 -7.56 -9.66 -5.99
C ILE A 37 -8.75 -8.70 -5.94
N ILE A 38 -9.94 -9.16 -6.37
CA ILE A 38 -11.15 -8.32 -6.31
C ILE A 38 -11.51 -7.98 -4.86
N GLY A 39 -11.47 -8.97 -3.96
CA GLY A 39 -11.79 -8.79 -2.54
C GLY A 39 -10.83 -7.80 -1.86
N THR A 40 -9.53 -7.95 -2.08
CA THR A 40 -8.52 -7.02 -1.55
C THR A 40 -8.68 -5.61 -2.10
N GLY A 41 -8.96 -5.46 -3.40
CA GLY A 41 -9.25 -4.17 -4.01
C GLY A 41 -10.50 -3.50 -3.41
N LEU A 42 -11.58 -4.25 -3.23
CA LEU A 42 -12.83 -3.75 -2.65
C LEU A 42 -12.68 -3.28 -1.19
N LEU A 43 -11.80 -3.91 -0.41
CA LEU A 43 -11.50 -3.50 0.97
C LEU A 43 -10.52 -2.32 1.03
N ALA A 44 -9.53 -2.26 0.15
CA ALA A 44 -8.49 -1.23 0.15
C ALA A 44 -9.02 0.12 -0.37
N LEU A 45 -9.81 0.11 -1.45
CA LEU A 45 -10.27 1.34 -2.10
C LEU A 45 -11.06 2.28 -1.17
N PRO A 46 -12.03 1.81 -0.35
CA PRO A 46 -12.79 2.70 0.52
C PRO A 46 -11.96 3.35 1.61
N VAL A 47 -11.03 2.59 2.22
CA VAL A 47 -10.17 3.08 3.30
C VAL A 47 -9.20 4.13 2.75
N LEU A 48 -8.56 3.88 1.61
CA LEU A 48 -7.65 4.81 0.95
C LEU A 48 -8.37 6.07 0.43
N ALA A 49 -9.52 5.91 -0.20
CA ALA A 49 -10.32 7.04 -0.68
C ALA A 49 -10.80 7.91 0.50
N GLY A 50 -11.24 7.27 1.60
CA GLY A 50 -11.68 7.97 2.80
C GLY A 50 -10.54 8.74 3.48
N SER A 51 -9.39 8.11 3.70
CA SER A 51 -8.23 8.75 4.34
C SER A 51 -7.64 9.86 3.47
N SER A 52 -7.53 9.65 2.17
CA SER A 52 -7.00 10.65 1.23
C SER A 52 -7.94 11.86 1.11
N ALA A 53 -9.24 11.64 1.02
CA ALA A 53 -10.22 12.73 1.00
C ALA A 53 -10.20 13.54 2.30
N TYR A 54 -10.01 12.87 3.45
CA TYR A 54 -9.85 13.53 4.74
C TYR A 54 -8.58 14.37 4.80
N ALA A 55 -7.42 13.78 4.45
CA ALA A 55 -6.13 14.47 4.47
C ALA A 55 -6.08 15.68 3.52
N LEU A 56 -6.59 15.54 2.29
CA LEU A 56 -6.69 16.66 1.35
C LEU A 56 -7.66 17.73 1.87
N GLY A 57 -8.79 17.29 2.44
CA GLY A 57 -9.77 18.18 3.05
C GLY A 57 -9.17 19.08 4.14
N GLU A 58 -8.39 18.47 5.03
CA GLU A 58 -7.68 19.15 6.11
C GLU A 58 -6.59 20.09 5.56
N MET A 59 -5.81 19.62 4.57
CA MET A 59 -4.75 20.42 3.94
C MET A 59 -5.30 21.67 3.21
N PHE A 60 -6.44 21.55 2.52
CA PHE A 60 -7.06 22.67 1.79
C PHE A 60 -7.99 23.53 2.67
N GLY A 61 -8.08 23.25 3.98
CA GLY A 61 -8.98 23.97 4.89
C GLY A 61 -10.47 23.82 4.53
N TRP A 62 -10.81 22.80 3.74
CA TRP A 62 -12.20 22.49 3.45
C TRP A 62 -12.85 21.91 4.70
N HIS A 63 -14.09 22.31 4.96
CA HIS A 63 -14.85 21.80 6.09
C HIS A 63 -15.19 20.32 5.86
N VAL A 64 -14.31 19.43 6.32
CA VAL A 64 -14.43 17.98 6.22
C VAL A 64 -14.79 17.41 7.59
N GLY A 65 -15.80 16.54 7.64
CA GLY A 65 -16.26 15.94 8.87
C GLY A 65 -17.31 14.86 8.63
N LEU A 66 -17.09 13.69 9.23
CA LEU A 66 -17.98 12.51 9.24
C LEU A 66 -19.38 12.80 9.84
N ALA A 67 -19.56 13.94 10.50
CA ALA A 67 -20.80 14.33 11.17
C ALA A 67 -21.82 15.06 10.26
N ARG A 68 -21.59 15.22 8.95
CA ARG A 68 -22.54 15.92 8.06
C ARG A 68 -22.88 15.19 6.75
N LYS A 69 -24.19 15.30 6.45
CA LYS A 69 -25.04 14.69 5.41
C LYS A 69 -24.38 13.99 4.20
N PRO A 70 -24.95 12.84 3.76
CA PRO A 70 -24.47 11.97 2.67
C PRO A 70 -24.49 12.60 1.26
N ARG A 71 -24.98 13.83 1.11
CA ARG A 71 -25.00 14.59 -0.16
C ARG A 71 -23.68 15.29 -0.51
N LYS A 72 -22.61 15.12 0.30
CA LYS A 72 -21.30 15.77 0.17
C LYS A 72 -20.13 14.82 -0.15
N ALA A 73 -20.37 13.54 -0.38
CA ALA A 73 -19.31 12.56 -0.74
C ALA A 73 -18.82 12.69 -2.21
N LYS A 74 -18.79 13.92 -2.76
CA LYS A 74 -18.24 14.17 -4.11
C LYS A 74 -16.79 13.70 -4.18
N ALA A 75 -16.00 13.93 -3.13
CA ALA A 75 -14.60 13.50 -3.07
C ALA A 75 -14.44 11.97 -3.22
N PHE A 76 -15.34 11.16 -2.64
CA PHE A 76 -15.30 9.70 -2.77
C PHE A 76 -15.62 9.23 -4.19
N TYR A 77 -16.73 9.71 -4.75
CA TYR A 77 -17.14 9.34 -6.11
C TYR A 77 -16.18 9.90 -7.17
N VAL A 78 -15.64 11.10 -6.98
CA VAL A 78 -14.61 11.69 -7.84
C VAL A 78 -13.30 10.92 -7.70
N ALA A 79 -12.88 10.53 -6.50
CA ALA A 79 -11.66 9.72 -6.31
C ALA A 79 -11.79 8.37 -7.01
N ILE A 80 -12.93 7.68 -6.89
CA ILE A 80 -13.17 6.42 -7.62
C ILE A 80 -13.18 6.68 -9.13
N ALA A 81 -13.95 7.66 -9.61
CA ALA A 81 -14.05 7.93 -11.05
C ALA A 81 -12.69 8.32 -11.66
N VAL A 82 -11.90 9.15 -10.98
CA VAL A 82 -10.54 9.53 -11.39
C VAL A 82 -9.60 8.34 -11.31
N ALA A 83 -9.62 7.55 -10.23
CA ALA A 83 -8.78 6.37 -10.09
C ALA A 83 -9.10 5.31 -11.17
N THR A 84 -10.38 5.11 -11.48
CA THR A 84 -10.80 4.22 -12.58
C THR A 84 -10.39 4.77 -13.94
N LEU A 85 -10.57 6.07 -14.19
CA LEU A 85 -10.11 6.71 -15.43
C LEU A 85 -8.59 6.62 -15.60
N VAL A 86 -7.82 6.87 -14.54
CA VAL A 86 -6.36 6.75 -14.54
C VAL A 86 -5.94 5.29 -14.72
N GLY A 87 -6.59 4.35 -14.04
CA GLY A 87 -6.31 2.91 -14.22
C GLY A 87 -6.61 2.42 -15.64
N VAL A 88 -7.69 2.90 -16.25
CA VAL A 88 -8.01 2.63 -17.67
C VAL A 88 -6.99 3.30 -18.58
N ALA A 89 -6.62 4.56 -18.33
CA ALA A 89 -5.60 5.27 -19.11
C ALA A 89 -4.22 4.60 -19.00
N LEU A 90 -3.88 4.03 -17.84
CA LEU A 90 -2.64 3.27 -17.64
C LEU A 90 -2.61 1.98 -18.47
N ASN A 91 -3.76 1.35 -18.76
CA ASN A 91 -3.80 0.21 -19.69
C ASN A 91 -3.46 0.60 -21.14
N PHE A 92 -3.67 1.85 -21.53
CA PHE A 92 -3.26 2.37 -22.84
C PHE A 92 -1.82 2.93 -22.84
N SER A 93 -1.20 3.05 -21.67
CA SER A 93 0.18 3.46 -21.53
C SER A 93 1.11 2.24 -21.70
N PRO A 94 2.31 2.39 -22.30
CA PRO A 94 3.30 1.31 -22.38
C PRO A 94 3.91 0.91 -21.02
N ILE A 95 3.37 1.41 -19.90
CA ILE A 95 3.83 1.12 -18.56
C ILE A 95 3.23 -0.20 -18.09
N ASP A 96 4.09 -1.19 -17.86
CA ASP A 96 3.71 -2.46 -17.26
C ASP A 96 3.10 -2.23 -15.85
N PRO A 97 1.83 -2.61 -15.61
CA PRO A 97 1.18 -2.46 -14.31
C PRO A 97 1.93 -3.14 -13.16
N ILE A 98 2.68 -4.21 -13.44
CA ILE A 98 3.50 -4.88 -12.42
C ILE A 98 4.67 -3.99 -12.00
N LYS A 99 5.33 -3.34 -12.97
CA LYS A 99 6.40 -2.38 -12.67
C LYS A 99 5.84 -1.19 -11.91
N ALA A 100 4.66 -0.69 -12.28
CA ALA A 100 3.99 0.38 -11.54
C ALA A 100 3.67 -0.03 -10.09
N LEU A 101 3.17 -1.26 -9.88
CA LEU A 101 2.91 -1.81 -8.54
C LEU A 101 4.19 -1.95 -7.72
N PHE A 102 5.27 -2.45 -8.34
CA PHE A 102 6.58 -2.55 -7.70
C PHE A 102 7.11 -1.17 -7.26
N TRP A 103 7.11 -0.19 -8.16
CA TRP A 103 7.52 1.18 -7.84
C TRP A 103 6.65 1.81 -6.75
N SER A 104 5.33 1.57 -6.79
CA SER A 104 4.41 2.02 -5.74
C SER A 104 4.77 1.41 -4.39
N ALA A 105 5.14 0.12 -4.35
CA ALA A 105 5.54 -0.55 -3.11
C ALA A 105 6.87 -0.01 -2.56
N VAL A 106 7.84 0.26 -3.44
CA VAL A 106 9.13 0.87 -3.06
C VAL A 106 8.91 2.26 -2.45
N ILE A 107 8.14 3.13 -3.13
CA ILE A 107 7.85 4.48 -2.64
C ILE A 107 7.11 4.42 -1.30
N ASN A 108 6.11 3.54 -1.18
CA ASN A 108 5.37 3.37 0.06
C ASN A 108 6.28 2.89 1.21
N GLY A 109 7.19 1.94 0.95
CA GLY A 109 8.17 1.47 1.93
C GLY A 109 9.11 2.57 2.39
N LEU A 110 9.57 3.42 1.47
CA LEU A 110 10.42 4.56 1.78
C LEU A 110 9.70 5.62 2.62
N VAL A 111 8.47 5.97 2.24
CA VAL A 111 7.63 6.97 2.94
C VAL A 111 7.19 6.47 4.32
N ALA A 112 7.03 5.16 4.50
CA ALA A 112 6.67 4.57 5.79
C ALA A 112 7.72 4.81 6.88
N VAL A 113 9.02 4.87 6.53
CA VAL A 113 10.12 5.08 7.50
C VAL A 113 9.99 6.40 8.27
N PRO A 114 9.91 7.59 7.63
CA PRO A 114 9.74 8.85 8.34
C PRO A 114 8.40 8.95 9.08
N ILE A 115 7.32 8.36 8.53
CA ILE A 115 6.01 8.33 9.21
C ILE A 115 6.12 7.51 10.51
N MET A 116 6.73 6.33 10.46
CA MET A 116 6.98 5.50 11.65
C MET A 116 7.88 6.20 12.66
N ALA A 117 8.97 6.83 12.20
CA ALA A 117 9.88 7.56 13.07
C ALA A 117 9.20 8.73 13.78
N THR A 118 8.39 9.52 13.06
CA THR A 118 7.63 10.64 13.64
C THR A 118 6.53 10.15 14.58
N MET A 119 5.79 9.11 14.22
CA MET A 119 4.78 8.49 15.09
C MET A 119 5.41 7.94 16.36
N MET A 120 6.59 7.33 16.24
CA MET A 120 7.32 6.77 17.38
C MET A 120 7.91 7.85 18.30
N HIS A 121 8.39 8.94 17.71
CA HIS A 121 8.86 10.11 18.44
C HIS A 121 7.70 10.77 19.20
N LEU A 122 6.57 11.00 18.52
CA LEU A 122 5.37 11.58 19.10
C LEU A 122 4.80 10.71 20.23
N SER A 123 4.69 9.40 19.99
CA SER A 123 4.18 8.47 21.00
C SER A 123 5.16 8.25 22.16
N SER A 124 6.44 8.57 21.98
CA SER A 124 7.43 8.56 23.06
C SER A 124 7.38 9.81 23.95
N HIS A 125 6.68 10.87 23.53
CA HIS A 125 6.57 12.11 24.29
C HIS A 125 5.35 12.11 25.21
N ARG A 126 5.61 12.31 26.51
CA ARG A 126 4.59 12.42 27.56
C ARG A 126 3.51 13.46 27.26
N ALA A 127 3.89 14.57 26.62
CA ALA A 127 2.97 15.65 26.28
C ALA A 127 1.91 15.26 25.25
N ALA A 128 2.17 14.26 24.40
CA ALA A 128 1.23 13.78 23.39
C ALA A 128 0.41 12.56 23.84
N MET A 129 0.95 11.74 24.76
CA MET A 129 0.36 10.45 25.15
C MET A 129 -0.38 10.44 26.50
N GLY A 130 -0.21 11.49 27.33
CA GLY A 130 -0.88 11.61 28.63
C GLY A 130 -0.60 10.43 29.56
N ASP A 131 -1.66 9.79 30.07
CA ASP A 131 -1.59 8.66 31.01
C ASP A 131 -1.41 7.28 30.33
N PHE A 132 -1.60 7.18 29.01
CA PHE A 132 -1.44 5.93 28.25
C PHE A 132 0.01 5.74 27.83
N LYS A 133 0.91 5.47 28.79
CA LYS A 133 2.33 5.25 28.50
C LYS A 133 2.53 4.02 27.62
N LEU A 134 3.27 4.18 26.51
CA LEU A 134 3.87 3.08 25.78
C LEU A 134 4.72 2.22 26.73
N TYR A 135 4.36 0.94 26.85
CA TYR A 135 5.17 -0.03 27.60
C TYR A 135 6.59 -0.08 27.01
N ALA A 136 7.61 -0.15 27.87
CA ALA A 136 9.01 -0.10 27.44
C ALA A 136 9.35 -1.16 26.37
N GLY A 137 8.75 -2.35 26.46
CA GLY A 137 8.89 -3.40 25.45
C GLY A 137 8.28 -3.03 24.09
N LEU A 138 7.11 -2.40 24.08
CA LEU A 138 6.46 -1.95 22.84
C LEU A 138 7.24 -0.80 22.21
N LYS A 139 7.86 0.05 23.03
CA LYS A 139 8.76 1.11 22.57
C LYS A 139 10.01 0.55 21.89
N ILE A 140 10.64 -0.46 22.48
CA ILE A 140 11.82 -1.10 21.89
C ILE A 140 11.42 -1.80 20.57
N MET A 141 10.33 -2.56 20.57
CA MET A 141 9.83 -3.23 19.37
C MET A 141 9.50 -2.25 18.23
N GLY A 142 8.86 -1.12 18.53
CA GLY A 142 8.55 -0.09 17.53
C GLY A 142 9.80 0.54 16.90
N TRP A 143 10.82 0.82 17.71
CA TRP A 143 12.10 1.34 17.21
C TRP A 143 12.88 0.30 16.41
N VAL A 144 12.89 -0.96 16.84
CA VAL A 144 13.52 -2.07 16.09
C VAL A 144 12.83 -2.24 14.74
N ALA A 145 11.50 -2.26 14.68
CA ALA A 145 10.75 -2.34 13.43
C ALA A 145 11.08 -1.17 12.48
N THR A 146 11.14 0.05 13.02
CA THR A 146 11.51 1.25 12.25
C THR A 146 12.94 1.14 11.70
N LEU A 147 13.89 0.64 12.50
CA LEU A 147 15.28 0.46 12.10
C LEU A 147 15.41 -0.62 11.02
N VAL A 148 14.70 -1.74 11.16
CA VAL A 148 14.66 -2.80 10.13
C VAL A 148 14.09 -2.28 8.82
N MET A 149 12.99 -1.51 8.86
CA MET A 149 12.42 -0.87 7.67
C MET A 149 13.38 0.13 7.03
N ALA A 150 14.05 0.95 7.84
CA ALA A 150 15.07 1.89 7.35
C ALA A 150 16.25 1.18 6.70
N ALA A 151 16.75 0.10 7.32
CA ALA A 151 17.82 -0.73 6.77
C ALA A 151 17.42 -1.38 5.44
N ALA A 152 16.18 -1.86 5.31
CA ALA A 152 15.67 -2.41 4.06
C ALA A 152 15.56 -1.34 2.96
N ALA A 153 15.10 -0.13 3.29
CA ALA A 153 15.05 0.98 2.34
C ALA A 153 16.46 1.39 1.88
N VAL A 154 17.42 1.52 2.80
CA VAL A 154 18.83 1.81 2.48
C VAL A 154 19.44 0.68 1.65
N GLY A 155 19.17 -0.58 1.99
CA GLY A 155 19.63 -1.74 1.24
C GLY A 155 19.12 -1.72 -0.20
N LEU A 156 17.85 -1.35 -0.41
CA LEU A 156 17.27 -1.20 -1.75
C LEU A 156 17.95 -0.08 -2.57
N PHE A 157 18.33 1.05 -1.95
CA PHE A 157 19.12 2.06 -2.64
C PHE A 157 20.56 1.63 -2.92
N ALA A 158 21.17 0.90 -1.99
CA ALA A 158 22.54 0.42 -2.11
C ALA A 158 22.67 -0.65 -3.21
N THR A 159 21.68 -1.53 -3.37
CA THR A 159 21.67 -2.54 -4.45
C THR A 159 21.23 -1.97 -5.79
N TRP A 160 20.49 -0.86 -5.82
CA TRP A 160 20.03 -0.22 -7.05
C TRP A 160 21.08 0.71 -7.69
N GLY A 161 22.08 1.16 -6.92
CA GLY A 161 23.20 1.98 -7.39
C GLY A 161 24.47 1.22 -7.77
N GLY A 162 24.44 -0.12 -7.86
CA GLY A 162 25.58 -1.01 -8.15
C GLY A 162 25.44 -1.81 -9.42
#